data_AF-A0A8S2G6V3-F1
#
_entry.id   AF-A0A8S2G6V3-F1
#
_cell.length_a   1.000
_cell.length_b   1.000
_cell.length_c   1.000
_cell.angle_alpha   90.00
_cell.angle_beta   90.00
_cell.angle_gamma   90.00
#
_symmetry.space_group_name_H-M   'P 1'
#
loop_
_entity.id
_entity.type
_entity.pdbx_description
1 polymer ?
#
loop_
_entity_poly.entity_id
_entity_poly.type
_entity_poly.pdbx_seq_one_letter_code
_entity_poly.pdbx_strand_id
1 'polypeptide(L)'
;MSRPSYTSQNSWSDVEQLRAEEIDEITHGFYQFDYDHQGLITPEKIKSSLERAGIDYDDREVNRVFHNMDVHNRGQVTYQDYLKSMAHVYANPDLQHQHEGKM
;
A
#
# COMPACT_ATOMS: atom_id res chain seq x y z
N MET A 1 31.94 13.08 -0.91
CA MET A 1 30.72 13.72 -1.45
C MET A 1 29.57 13.27 -0.58
N SER A 2 28.99 14.17 0.20
CA SER A 2 27.93 13.84 1.17
C SER A 2 26.59 14.38 0.67
N ARG A 3 25.62 13.48 0.54
CA ARG A 3 24.20 13.66 0.88
C ARG A 3 23.55 12.27 0.89
N PRO A 4 23.18 11.72 2.07
CA PRO A 4 22.31 10.55 2.13
C PRO A 4 20.88 11.03 1.88
N SER A 5 20.32 10.77 0.70
CA SER A 5 18.95 11.12 0.36
C SER A 5 18.09 9.86 0.30
N TYR A 6 17.48 9.53 1.44
CA TYR A 6 16.13 8.95 1.62
C TYR A 6 15.69 7.72 0.81
N THR A 7 16.55 7.02 0.06
CA THR A 7 16.17 5.91 -0.82
C THR A 7 16.07 4.54 -0.14
N SER A 8 16.13 4.45 1.18
CA SER A 8 16.27 3.16 1.87
C SER A 8 14.97 2.50 2.34
N GLN A 9 13.80 3.15 2.27
CA GLN A 9 12.59 2.60 2.90
C GLN A 9 11.57 1.93 1.98
N ASN A 10 11.63 2.13 0.65
CA ASN A 10 10.75 1.45 -0.33
C ASN A 10 11.51 1.27 -1.65
N SER A 11 12.37 0.27 -1.72
CA SER A 11 13.28 0.01 -2.85
C SER A 11 12.64 -0.91 -3.90
N TRP A 12 12.98 -0.73 -5.17
CA TRP A 12 12.56 -1.65 -6.24
C TRP A 12 13.11 -3.07 -6.05
N SER A 13 14.16 -3.24 -5.23
CA SER A 13 14.71 -4.55 -4.87
C SER A 13 13.70 -5.47 -4.18
N ASP A 14 12.74 -4.90 -3.45
CA ASP A 14 11.72 -5.68 -2.75
C ASP A 14 10.70 -6.22 -3.76
N VAL A 15 10.42 -5.44 -4.82
CA VAL A 15 9.53 -5.83 -5.92
C VAL A 15 10.15 -6.97 -6.75
N GLU A 16 11.47 -6.97 -6.95
CA GLU A 16 12.19 -8.02 -7.70
C GLU A 16 12.13 -9.39 -7.02
N GLN A 17 11.87 -9.43 -5.71
CA GLN A 17 11.78 -10.67 -4.94
C GLN A 17 10.37 -11.26 -4.92
N LEU A 18 9.37 -10.51 -5.40
CA LEU A 18 8.00 -10.99 -5.47
C LEU A 18 7.84 -12.05 -6.55
N ARG A 19 7.05 -13.08 -6.22
CA ARG A 19 6.61 -14.08 -7.17
C ARG A 19 5.48 -13.53 -8.04
N ALA A 20 5.30 -14.14 -9.21
CA ALA A 20 4.25 -13.74 -10.14
C ALA A 20 2.86 -13.77 -9.49
N GLU A 21 2.60 -14.76 -8.63
CA GLU A 21 1.34 -14.88 -7.89
C GLU A 21 1.15 -13.73 -6.89
N GLU A 22 2.21 -13.31 -6.19
CA GLU A 22 2.15 -12.19 -5.24
C GLU A 22 1.93 -10.87 -5.97
N ILE A 23 2.59 -10.68 -7.12
CA ILE A 23 2.35 -9.51 -7.98
C ILE A 23 0.90 -9.49 -8.47
N ASP A 24 0.35 -10.63 -8.86
CA ASP A 24 -1.03 -10.74 -9.32
C ASP A 24 -2.03 -10.41 -8.20
N GLU A 25 -1.84 -10.94 -7.00
CA GLU A 25 -2.67 -10.63 -5.83
C GLU A 25 -2.62 -9.15 -5.45
N ILE A 26 -1.42 -8.56 -5.41
CA ILE A 26 -1.22 -7.12 -5.18
C ILE A 26 -1.94 -6.32 -6.26
N THR A 27 -1.77 -6.69 -7.53
CA THR A 27 -2.40 -5.99 -8.66
C THR A 27 -3.92 -6.04 -8.58
N HIS A 28 -4.50 -7.20 -8.25
CA HIS A 28 -5.94 -7.33 -8.03
C HIS A 28 -6.41 -6.45 -6.87
N GLY A 29 -5.66 -6.40 -5.77
CA GLY A 29 -5.95 -5.50 -4.64
C GLY A 29 -5.99 -4.03 -5.06
N PHE A 30 -5.06 -3.58 -5.90
CA PHE A 30 -5.07 -2.22 -6.45
C PHE A 30 -6.38 -1.89 -7.17
N TYR A 31 -6.86 -2.80 -8.02
CA TYR A 31 -8.09 -2.59 -8.79
C TYR A 31 -9.37 -2.60 -7.94
N GLN A 32 -9.34 -3.18 -6.74
CA GLN A 32 -10.48 -3.08 -5.80
C GLN A 32 -10.62 -1.65 -5.23
N PHE A 33 -9.51 -0.91 -5.13
CA PHE A 33 -9.51 0.50 -4.71
C PHE A 33 -9.72 1.45 -5.89
N ASP A 34 -9.05 1.21 -7.02
CA ASP A 34 -9.16 2.02 -8.25
C ASP A 34 -10.33 1.57 -9.14
N TYR A 35 -11.55 1.62 -8.60
CA TYR A 35 -12.77 1.12 -9.25
C TYR A 35 -13.18 1.86 -10.53
N ASP A 36 -12.62 3.04 -10.77
CA ASP A 36 -12.83 3.90 -11.94
C ASP A 36 -11.64 3.85 -12.93
N HIS A 37 -10.65 3.00 -12.66
CA HIS A 37 -9.50 2.72 -13.54
C HIS A 37 -8.69 3.95 -13.95
N GLN A 38 -8.54 4.90 -13.02
CA GLN A 38 -7.72 6.10 -13.25
C GLN A 38 -6.22 5.85 -12.98
N GLY A 39 -5.86 4.68 -12.47
CA GLY A 39 -4.50 4.33 -12.10
C GLY A 39 -4.03 5.01 -10.81
N LEU A 40 -4.96 5.51 -9.99
CA LEU A 40 -4.69 6.33 -8.82
C LEU A 40 -5.61 5.95 -7.66
N ILE A 41 -5.04 5.70 -6.49
CA ILE A 41 -5.78 5.54 -5.24
C ILE A 41 -5.73 6.87 -4.47
N THR A 42 -6.89 7.34 -4.02
CA THR A 42 -7.03 8.51 -3.13
C THR A 42 -7.67 8.07 -1.81
N PRO A 43 -7.61 8.88 -0.74
CA PRO A 43 -8.28 8.57 0.51
C PRO A 43 -9.77 8.28 0.33
N GLU A 44 -10.44 9.03 -0.56
CA GLU A 44 -11.86 8.85 -0.88
C GLU A 44 -12.15 7.49 -1.51
N LYS A 45 -11.25 7.01 -2.38
CA LYS A 45 -11.38 5.68 -2.98
C LYS A 45 -11.22 4.58 -1.94
N ILE A 46 -10.27 4.71 -1.01
CA ILE A 46 -10.11 3.75 0.10
C ILE A 46 -11.38 3.72 0.95
N LYS A 47 -11.90 4.88 1.36
CA LYS A 47 -13.16 4.98 2.12
C LYS A 47 -14.31 4.30 1.37
N SER A 48 -14.50 4.65 0.09
CA SER A 48 -15.57 4.10 -0.73
C SER A 48 -15.47 2.58 -0.87
N SER A 49 -14.26 2.03 -1.02
CA SER A 49 -14.06 0.58 -1.07
C SER A 49 -14.37 -0.10 0.26
N LEU A 50 -14.02 0.51 1.40
CA LEU A 50 -14.35 -0.01 2.73
C LEU A 50 -15.87 0.02 3.00
N GLU A 51 -16.55 1.11 2.63
CA GLU A 51 -18.02 1.20 2.69
C GLU A 51 -18.68 0.11 1.85
N ARG A 52 -18.20 -0.11 0.61
CA ARG A 52 -18.71 -1.15 -0.29
C ARG A 52 -18.48 -2.56 0.24
N ALA A 53 -17.39 -2.77 0.98
CA ALA A 53 -17.09 -4.04 1.64
C ALA A 53 -17.89 -4.23 2.95
N GLY A 54 -18.59 -3.20 3.44
CA GLY A 54 -19.27 -3.22 4.74
C GLY A 54 -18.32 -3.27 5.93
N ILE A 55 -17.10 -2.74 5.77
CA ILE A 55 -16.07 -2.69 6.81
C ILE A 55 -16.12 -1.29 7.44
N ASP A 56 -16.34 -1.24 8.75
CA ASP A 56 -16.26 0.01 9.50
C ASP A 56 -14.81 0.54 9.54
N TYR A 57 -14.64 1.85 9.41
CA TYR A 57 -13.33 2.50 9.45
C TYR A 57 -13.38 3.84 10.19
N ASP A 58 -12.21 4.23 10.70
CA ASP A 58 -11.96 5.59 11.20
C ASP A 58 -11.19 6.38 10.14
N ASP A 59 -11.58 7.65 9.95
CA ASP A 59 -10.93 8.57 9.03
C ASP A 59 -9.45 8.75 9.35
N ARG A 60 -9.06 8.67 10.63
CA ARG A 60 -7.66 8.75 11.03
C ARG A 60 -6.87 7.53 10.56
N GLU A 61 -7.48 6.36 10.62
CA GLU A 61 -6.86 5.10 10.19
C GLU A 61 -6.66 5.09 8.68
N VAL A 62 -7.68 5.48 7.91
CA VAL A 62 -7.58 5.60 6.45
C VAL A 62 -6.47 6.57 6.06
N ASN A 63 -6.41 7.74 6.70
CA ASN A 63 -5.36 8.73 6.43
C ASN A 63 -3.97 8.22 6.80
N ARG A 64 -3.83 7.43 7.88
CA ARG A 64 -2.56 6.84 8.29
C ARG A 64 -2.09 5.80 7.28
N VAL A 65 -2.96 4.88 6.88
CA VAL A 65 -2.66 3.86 5.86
C VAL A 65 -2.31 4.52 4.53
N PHE A 66 -3.10 5.52 4.12
CA PHE A 66 -2.84 6.28 2.91
C PHE A 66 -1.48 6.98 2.92
N HIS A 67 -1.14 7.69 4.00
CA HIS A 67 0.16 8.39 4.10
C HIS A 67 1.35 7.44 4.09
N ASN A 68 1.19 6.22 4.61
CA ASN A 68 2.24 5.21 4.53
C ASN A 68 2.50 4.75 3.08
N MET A 69 1.47 4.79 2.23
CA MET A 69 1.58 4.45 0.80
C MET A 69 1.97 5.64 -0.08
N ASP A 70 1.55 6.87 0.28
CA ASP A 70 1.87 8.10 -0.43
C ASP A 70 3.27 8.62 -0.06
N VAL A 71 4.30 7.83 -0.42
CA VAL A 71 5.72 8.12 -0.16
C VAL A 71 6.16 9.49 -0.69
N HIS A 72 5.47 9.98 -1.71
CA HIS A 72 5.77 11.24 -2.37
C HIS A 72 4.88 12.41 -1.93
N ASN A 73 3.97 12.18 -0.99
CA ASN A 73 3.04 13.17 -0.44
C ASN A 73 2.32 13.99 -1.52
N ARG A 74 1.82 13.31 -2.55
CA ARG A 74 1.11 13.94 -3.68
C ARG A 74 -0.40 13.99 -3.48
N GLY A 75 -0.92 13.42 -2.40
CA GLY A 75 -2.36 13.22 -2.19
C GLY A 75 -2.94 12.14 -3.10
N GLN A 76 -2.09 11.35 -3.76
CA GLN A 76 -2.49 10.23 -4.62
C GLN A 76 -1.41 9.15 -4.67
N VAL A 77 -1.84 7.90 -4.55
CA VAL A 77 -0.99 6.71 -4.62
C VAL A 77 -1.11 6.12 -6.02
N THR A 78 0.00 6.06 -6.75
CA THR A 78 0.04 5.40 -8.07
C THR A 78 0.19 3.89 -7.90
N TYR A 79 -0.06 3.13 -8.97
CA TYR A 79 0.23 1.70 -8.99
C TYR A 79 1.68 1.37 -8.56
N GLN A 80 2.66 2.20 -8.96
CA GLN A 80 4.06 1.99 -8.59
C GLN A 80 4.30 2.20 -7.08
N ASP A 81 3.66 3.19 -6.47
CA ASP A 81 3.79 3.45 -5.03
C ASP A 81 3.13 2.35 -4.21
N TYR A 82 1.95 1.91 -4.67
CA TYR A 82 1.23 0.79 -4.09
C TYR A 82 2.05 -0.51 -4.16
N LEU A 83 2.58 -0.85 -5.34
CA LEU A 83 3.38 -2.06 -5.55
C LEU A 83 4.62 -2.09 -4.67
N LYS A 84 5.36 -0.97 -4.55
CA LYS A 84 6.53 -0.88 -3.66
C LYS A 84 6.14 -1.05 -2.19
N SER A 85 5.07 -0.39 -1.77
CA SER A 85 4.59 -0.44 -0.39
C SER A 85 4.16 -1.87 -0.02
N MET A 86 3.46 -2.55 -0.93
CA MET A 86 3.08 -3.95 -0.74
C MET A 86 4.30 -4.86 -0.78
N ALA A 87 5.19 -4.71 -1.76
CA ALA A 87 6.42 -5.49 -1.85
C ALA A 87 7.23 -5.46 -0.55
N HIS A 88 7.32 -4.29 0.09
CA HIS A 88 7.97 -4.15 1.38
C HIS A 88 7.28 -4.97 2.49
N VAL A 89 5.95 -5.02 2.51
CA VAL A 89 5.17 -5.83 3.46
C VAL A 89 5.35 -7.34 3.19
N TYR A 90 5.33 -7.77 1.94
CA TYR A 90 5.54 -9.17 1.56
C TYR A 90 6.98 -9.64 1.79
N ALA A 91 7.97 -8.75 1.58
CA ALA A 91 9.39 -9.05 1.83
C ALA A 91 9.74 -9.07 3.34
N ASN A 92 8.90 -8.48 4.20
CA ASN A 92 9.07 -8.48 5.65
C ASN A 92 7.92 -9.27 6.33
N PRO A 93 7.97 -10.61 6.34
CA PRO A 93 6.94 -11.45 6.96
C PRO A 93 6.77 -11.20 8.48
N ASP A 94 7.75 -10.59 9.14
CA ASP A 94 7.63 -10.12 10.54
C ASP A 94 6.60 -8.99 10.70
N LEU A 95 6.32 -8.20 9.64
CA LEU A 95 5.24 -7.21 9.62
C LEU A 95 3.86 -7.84 9.43
N GLN A 96 3.79 -9.08 8.90
CA GLN A 96 2.53 -9.81 8.74
C GLN A 96 2.01 -10.39 10.08
N HIS A 97 2.86 -10.47 11.12
CA HIS A 97 2.54 -11.15 12.40
C HIS A 97 2.06 -10.25 13.56
N GLN A 98 1.80 -8.95 13.35
CA GLN A 98 1.41 -8.07 14.49
C GLN A 98 -0.09 -8.05 14.84
N HIS A 99 -0.93 -8.90 14.24
CA HIS A 99 -2.36 -9.01 14.59
C HIS A 99 -2.79 -10.37 15.17
N GLU A 100 -1.86 -11.22 15.60
CA GLU A 100 -2.18 -12.44 16.35
C GLU A 100 -1.50 -12.44 17.72
N GLY A 101 -2.06 -11.68 18.68
CA GLY A 101 -1.46 -11.61 20.01
C GLY A 101 -2.18 -10.74 21.03
N LYS A 102 -3.52 -10.77 21.09
CA LYS A 102 -4.28 -10.32 22.26
C LYS A 102 -5.53 -11.18 22.47
N MET A 103 -5.37 -12.30 23.16
CA MET A 103 -6.33 -12.83 24.13
C MET A 103 -5.60 -13.12 25.43
#